data_AF-A0A0F8FNA7-F1
#
_entry.id   AF-A0A0F8FNA7-F1
#
_cell.length_a   1.000
_cell.length_b   1.000
_cell.length_c   1.000
_cell.angle_alpha   90.00
_cell.angle_beta   90.00
_cell.angle_gamma   90.00
#
_symmetry.space_group_name_H-M   'P 1'
#
loop_
_entity.id
_entity.type
_entity.pdbx_description
1 polymer ?
#
loop_
_entity_poly.entity_id
_entity_poly.type
_entity_poly.pdbx_seq_one_letter_code
_entity_poly.pdbx_strand_id
1 'polypeptide(L)'
;MEGIAVGKCIHLLSRIEDKALDRFWKDTSSGKYPIIDLQGNMSYSLSDQDGLLFVRNDFTASIYEEYEFVFGSLFLPDTVQELLSEDKVLLLMVYRKKTQNLLLSELDADTRYMIDLPHGLYFFFAFILDAGAEDLLDSKIYAVGLPCKENLNHPELEISYLEYPVDILEFVDLAPVDIKGGGPFYLNLIMIDAEKIPDCPTLFSEFLQEDEVLPSL
;
A
#
# COMPACT_ATOMS: atom_id res chain seq x y z
N MET A 1 9.84 9.30 -16.45
CA MET A 1 10.48 8.76 -15.23
C MET A 1 9.77 7.44 -14.98
N GLU A 2 10.48 6.30 -15.03
CA GLU A 2 9.82 4.98 -14.98
C GLU A 2 9.10 4.77 -13.64
N GLY A 3 7.80 4.46 -13.72
CA GLY A 3 7.02 3.94 -12.60
C GLY A 3 7.53 2.57 -12.19
N ILE A 4 7.30 2.17 -10.94
CA ILE A 4 7.59 0.81 -10.49
C ILE A 4 6.35 -0.06 -10.73
N ALA A 5 6.54 -1.24 -11.31
CA ALA A 5 5.48 -2.23 -11.41
C ALA A 5 5.17 -2.76 -10.00
N VAL A 6 3.88 -2.94 -9.69
CA VAL A 6 3.38 -3.47 -8.40
C VAL A 6 4.13 -4.75 -7.99
N GLY A 7 4.48 -5.60 -8.96
CA GLY A 7 5.26 -6.83 -8.74
C GLY A 7 6.65 -6.64 -8.14
N LYS A 8 7.37 -5.59 -8.54
CA LYS A 8 8.70 -5.31 -7.97
C LYS A 8 8.62 -4.91 -6.50
N CYS A 9 7.51 -4.29 -6.09
CA CYS A 9 7.26 -3.92 -4.71
C CYS A 9 6.86 -5.14 -3.86
N ILE A 10 6.06 -6.04 -4.43
CA ILE A 10 5.69 -7.31 -3.78
C ILE A 10 6.90 -8.20 -3.54
N HIS A 11 7.82 -8.30 -4.50
CA HIS A 11 9.05 -9.06 -4.35
C HIS A 11 9.90 -8.58 -3.15
N LEU A 12 9.77 -7.32 -2.72
CA LEU A 12 10.49 -6.85 -1.54
C LEU A 12 9.97 -7.49 -0.25
N LEU A 13 8.73 -7.96 -0.21
CA LEU A 13 8.17 -8.65 0.96
C LEU A 13 8.92 -9.95 1.24
N SER A 14 9.32 -10.72 0.23
CA SER A 14 10.08 -11.97 0.44
C SER A 14 11.49 -11.77 1.00
N ARG A 15 11.95 -10.51 1.11
CA ARG A 15 13.24 -10.19 1.74
C ARG A 15 13.13 -10.03 3.26
N ILE A 16 11.91 -9.90 3.79
CA ILE A 16 11.67 -9.86 5.23
C ILE A 16 11.76 -11.29 5.76
N GLU A 17 12.35 -11.48 6.94
CA GLU A 17 12.43 -12.80 7.58
C GLU A 17 11.02 -13.39 7.80
N ASP A 18 10.80 -14.65 7.39
CA ASP A 18 9.50 -15.34 7.50
C ASP A 18 8.86 -15.18 8.88
N LYS A 19 9.63 -15.38 9.96
CA LYS A 19 9.13 -15.21 11.34
C LYS A 19 8.59 -13.82 11.65
N ALA A 20 9.18 -12.79 11.05
CA ALA A 20 8.73 -11.42 11.22
C ALA A 20 7.45 -11.17 10.42
N LEU A 21 7.35 -11.71 9.19
CA LEU A 21 6.12 -11.70 8.39
C LEU A 21 4.98 -12.48 9.05
N ASP A 22 5.23 -13.68 9.57
CA ASP A 22 4.23 -14.50 10.27
C ASP A 22 3.67 -13.75 11.48
N ARG A 23 4.56 -13.07 12.21
CA ARG A 23 4.16 -12.25 13.36
C ARG A 23 3.33 -11.05 12.92
N PHE A 24 3.75 -10.36 11.87
CA PHE A 24 3.01 -9.25 11.29
C PHE A 24 1.60 -9.69 10.87
N TRP A 25 1.50 -10.79 10.14
CA TRP A 25 0.24 -11.32 9.65
C TRP A 25 -0.69 -11.72 10.81
N LYS A 26 -0.16 -12.44 11.80
CA LYS A 26 -0.92 -12.83 12.98
C LYS A 26 -1.46 -11.64 13.78
N ASP A 27 -0.67 -10.58 13.93
CA ASP A 27 -1.10 -9.37 14.62
C ASP A 27 -2.14 -8.59 13.80
N THR A 28 -2.03 -8.62 12.46
CA THR A 28 -3.01 -8.08 11.51
C THR A 28 -4.36 -8.80 11.65
N SER A 29 -4.38 -10.14 11.56
CA SER A 29 -5.60 -10.94 11.75
C SER A 29 -6.19 -10.84 13.17
N SER A 30 -5.44 -10.25 14.12
CA SER A 30 -5.91 -9.96 15.49
C SER A 30 -6.41 -8.52 15.67
N GLY A 31 -6.46 -7.71 14.61
CA GLY A 31 -6.94 -6.32 14.61
C GLY A 31 -6.03 -5.35 15.37
N LYS A 32 -4.70 -5.53 15.28
CA LYS A 32 -3.72 -4.72 16.04
C LYS A 32 -3.04 -3.61 15.23
N TYR A 33 -3.33 -3.46 13.95
CA TYR A 33 -2.71 -2.45 13.08
C TYR A 33 -1.17 -2.42 13.12
N PRO A 34 -0.49 -3.55 12.85
CA PRO A 34 0.96 -3.61 12.88
C PRO A 34 1.60 -2.83 11.73
N ILE A 35 2.85 -2.45 11.95
CA ILE A 35 3.75 -1.84 10.98
C ILE A 35 5.06 -2.64 10.97
N ILE A 36 5.59 -2.97 9.80
CA ILE A 36 6.86 -3.68 9.62
C ILE A 36 7.75 -3.01 8.57
N ASP A 37 9.07 -3.04 8.80
CA ASP A 37 10.07 -2.62 7.81
C ASP A 37 10.79 -3.82 7.15
N LEU A 38 11.67 -3.55 6.18
CA LEU A 38 12.45 -4.61 5.51
C LEU A 38 13.40 -5.39 6.41
N GLN A 39 13.76 -4.84 7.57
CA GLN A 39 14.63 -5.50 8.54
C GLN A 39 13.83 -6.38 9.51
N GLY A 40 12.49 -6.41 9.39
CA GLY A 40 11.60 -7.15 10.29
C GLY A 40 11.36 -6.42 11.62
N ASN A 41 11.70 -5.13 11.72
CA ASN A 41 11.36 -4.33 12.89
C ASN A 41 9.86 -4.07 12.90
N MET A 42 9.23 -4.22 14.07
CA MET A 42 7.79 -4.13 14.25
C MET A 42 7.40 -2.92 15.11
N SER A 43 6.35 -2.22 14.71
CA SER A 43 5.67 -1.17 15.46
C SER A 43 4.16 -1.30 15.25
N TYR A 44 3.38 -0.34 15.73
CA TYR A 44 1.92 -0.35 15.60
C TYR A 44 1.41 1.06 15.31
N SER A 45 0.39 1.13 14.45
CA SER A 45 -0.29 2.38 14.14
C SER A 45 -1.10 2.87 15.33
N LEU A 46 -1.25 4.19 15.44
CA LEU A 46 -2.05 4.83 16.50
C LEU A 46 -3.33 5.38 15.87
N SER A 47 -4.48 4.88 16.29
CA SER A 47 -5.77 5.45 15.91
C SER A 47 -6.14 6.59 16.86
N ASP A 48 -6.56 7.73 16.31
CA ASP A 48 -7.16 8.81 17.09
C ASP A 48 -8.70 8.72 17.13
N GLN A 49 -9.33 9.53 17.98
CA GLN A 49 -10.79 9.56 18.12
C GLN A 49 -11.51 10.20 16.92
N ASP A 50 -10.77 10.82 15.99
CA ASP A 50 -11.30 11.58 14.84
C ASP A 50 -11.23 10.78 13.52
N GLY A 51 -10.97 9.47 13.60
CA GLY A 51 -10.93 8.56 12.45
C GLY A 51 -9.68 8.72 11.60
N LEU A 52 -8.54 9.08 12.22
CA LEU A 52 -7.23 9.12 11.60
C LEU A 52 -6.34 8.01 12.16
N LEU A 53 -5.79 7.19 11.28
CA LEU A 53 -4.79 6.18 11.60
C LEU A 53 -3.38 6.73 11.34
N PHE A 54 -2.61 6.90 12.40
CA PHE A 54 -1.24 7.38 12.33
C PHE A 54 -0.24 6.23 12.17
N VAL A 55 0.35 6.12 10.99
CA VAL A 55 1.38 5.15 10.62
C VAL A 55 2.75 5.76 10.91
N ARG A 56 3.41 5.26 11.95
CA ARG A 56 4.74 5.73 12.37
C ARG A 56 5.82 5.09 11.51
N ASN A 57 6.87 5.86 11.22
CA ASN A 57 8.05 5.39 10.50
C ASN A 57 9.32 5.68 11.31
N ASP A 58 9.37 5.20 12.55
CA ASP A 58 10.47 5.46 13.48
C ASP A 58 11.61 4.42 13.40
N PHE A 59 11.59 3.53 12.41
CA PHE A 59 12.54 2.42 12.30
C PHE A 59 13.96 2.83 11.86
N THR A 60 14.08 3.87 11.02
CA THR A 60 15.37 4.24 10.40
C THR A 60 15.71 5.72 10.56
N ALA A 61 15.21 6.40 11.60
CA ALA A 61 15.47 7.81 11.79
C ALA A 61 16.96 8.06 12.08
N SER A 62 17.74 8.36 11.04
CA SER A 62 18.98 9.08 11.24
C SER A 62 18.60 10.44 11.86
N ILE A 63 19.33 10.85 12.89
CA ILE A 63 19.07 12.06 13.70
C ILE A 63 19.05 13.37 12.89
N TYR A 64 19.29 13.31 11.58
CA TYR A 64 19.44 14.44 10.66
C TYR A 64 18.41 14.44 9.53
N GLU A 65 17.53 13.45 9.43
CA GLU A 65 16.48 13.47 8.41
C GLU A 65 15.33 14.36 8.87
N GLU A 66 14.95 15.31 8.00
CA GLU A 66 13.73 16.10 8.14
C GLU A 66 12.54 15.28 7.62
N TYR A 67 11.44 15.37 8.35
CA TYR A 67 10.23 14.58 8.13
C TYR A 67 9.05 15.49 7.76
N GLU A 68 8.15 14.94 6.95
CA GLU A 68 6.93 15.59 6.50
C GLU A 68 5.76 14.63 6.64
N PHE A 69 4.60 15.20 6.99
CA PHE A 69 3.36 14.44 7.09
C PHE A 69 2.71 14.26 5.73
N VAL A 70 2.39 13.01 5.40
CA VAL A 70 1.57 12.63 4.26
C VAL A 70 0.20 12.19 4.77
N PHE A 71 -0.83 12.93 4.35
CA PHE A 71 -2.23 12.62 4.65
C PHE A 71 -2.87 11.95 3.44
N GLY A 72 -3.78 11.01 3.67
CA GLY A 72 -4.50 10.40 2.58
C GLY A 72 -5.79 9.71 3.00
N SER A 73 -6.59 9.42 1.99
CA SER A 73 -7.78 8.59 2.08
C SER A 73 -7.81 7.60 0.94
N LEU A 74 -8.71 6.63 1.06
CA LEU A 74 -8.95 5.61 0.06
C LEU A 74 -10.23 5.97 -0.68
N PHE A 75 -10.16 5.95 -2.00
CA PHE A 75 -11.35 5.98 -2.83
C PHE A 75 -11.70 4.53 -3.20
N LEU A 76 -12.81 4.05 -2.63
CA LEU A 76 -13.32 2.70 -2.81
C LEU A 76 -14.54 2.75 -3.72
N PRO A 77 -14.48 2.15 -4.91
CA PRO A 77 -15.67 2.00 -5.73
C PRO A 77 -16.61 0.90 -5.22
N ASP A 78 -17.91 0.97 -5.54
CA ASP A 78 -18.96 0.07 -5.02
C ASP A 78 -18.58 -1.42 -5.06
N THR A 79 -18.06 -1.91 -6.18
CA THR A 79 -17.62 -3.32 -6.30
C THR A 79 -16.53 -3.69 -5.29
N VAL A 80 -15.63 -2.76 -4.99
CA VAL A 80 -14.55 -2.97 -4.00
C VAL A 80 -15.07 -2.78 -2.57
N GLN A 81 -16.02 -1.86 -2.37
CA GLN A 81 -16.69 -1.71 -1.07
C GLN A 81 -17.45 -2.99 -0.70
N GLU A 82 -18.12 -3.64 -1.66
CA GLU A 82 -18.76 -4.95 -1.45
C GLU A 82 -17.76 -6.01 -1.00
N LEU A 83 -16.54 -6.03 -1.57
CA LEU A 83 -15.48 -6.96 -1.18
C LEU A 83 -15.02 -6.74 0.27
N LEU A 84 -14.94 -5.49 0.73
CA LEU A 84 -14.57 -5.16 2.12
C LEU A 84 -15.64 -5.52 3.16
N SER A 85 -16.86 -5.88 2.73
CA SER A 85 -17.88 -6.41 3.63
C SER A 85 -17.60 -7.86 4.09
N GLU A 86 -16.63 -8.52 3.46
CA GLU A 86 -16.12 -9.82 3.84
C GLU A 86 -14.91 -9.71 4.79
N ASP A 87 -14.42 -10.85 5.30
CA ASP A 87 -13.18 -10.90 6.07
C ASP A 87 -11.98 -10.55 5.16
N LYS A 88 -11.61 -9.27 5.12
CA LYS A 88 -10.50 -8.72 4.33
C LYS A 88 -9.60 -7.83 5.16
N VAL A 89 -8.33 -7.78 4.77
CA VAL A 89 -7.33 -6.90 5.36
C VAL A 89 -6.87 -5.90 4.31
N LEU A 90 -6.69 -4.65 4.70
CA LEU A 90 -6.10 -3.63 3.86
C LEU A 90 -4.67 -3.33 4.32
N LEU A 91 -3.69 -3.53 3.43
CA LEU A 91 -2.30 -3.18 3.70
C LEU A 91 -1.84 -2.03 2.84
N LEU A 92 -1.14 -1.07 3.42
CA LEU A 92 -0.39 -0.02 2.74
C LEU A 92 1.10 -0.37 2.72
N MET A 93 1.68 -0.30 1.53
CA MET A 93 3.10 -0.41 1.28
C MET A 93 3.66 0.93 0.80
N VAL A 94 4.71 1.41 1.48
CA VAL A 94 5.43 2.63 1.13
C VAL A 94 6.88 2.28 0.87
N TYR A 95 7.36 2.57 -0.34
CA TYR A 95 8.73 2.23 -0.78
C TYR A 95 9.55 3.47 -1.13
N ARG A 96 10.66 3.69 -0.43
CA ARG A 96 11.60 4.79 -0.67
C ARG A 96 12.61 4.39 -1.74
N LYS A 97 12.51 4.97 -2.93
CA LYS A 97 13.29 4.61 -4.13
C LYS A 97 14.80 4.59 -3.93
N LYS A 98 15.36 5.58 -3.23
CA LYS A 98 16.83 5.77 -3.12
C LYS A 98 17.50 4.81 -2.15
N THR A 99 16.94 4.66 -0.96
CA THR A 99 17.52 3.82 0.10
C THR A 99 17.00 2.39 0.06
N GLN A 100 16.00 2.13 -0.79
CA GLN A 100 15.29 0.87 -0.90
C GLN A 100 14.62 0.45 0.42
N ASN A 101 14.17 1.40 1.23
CA ASN A 101 13.42 1.11 2.45
C ASN A 101 11.96 0.85 2.08
N LEU A 102 11.36 -0.20 2.65
CA LEU A 102 9.94 -0.45 2.56
C LEU A 102 9.33 -0.43 3.97
N LEU A 103 8.15 0.14 4.04
CA LEU A 103 7.27 0.17 5.20
C LEU A 103 5.96 -0.51 4.77
N LEU A 104 5.50 -1.49 5.54
CA LEU A 104 4.22 -2.13 5.35
C LEU A 104 3.37 -1.90 6.61
N SER A 105 2.15 -1.41 6.45
CA SER A 105 1.23 -1.14 7.55
C SER A 105 -0.15 -1.67 7.21
N GLU A 106 -0.85 -2.22 8.18
CA GLU A 106 -2.30 -2.37 8.05
C GLU A 106 -2.97 -0.99 8.10
N LEU A 107 -4.01 -0.80 7.28
CA LEU A 107 -4.89 0.36 7.27
C LEU A 107 -6.31 -0.06 7.62
N ASP A 108 -7.07 0.88 8.15
CA ASP A 108 -8.52 0.76 8.30
C ASP A 108 -9.21 1.52 7.15
N ALA A 109 -10.03 0.80 6.39
CA ALA A 109 -10.72 1.30 5.21
C ALA A 109 -11.68 2.47 5.49
N ASP A 110 -12.21 2.53 6.72
CA ASP A 110 -13.13 3.58 7.16
C ASP A 110 -12.40 4.82 7.68
N THR A 111 -11.07 4.75 7.80
CA THR A 111 -10.25 5.82 8.37
C THR A 111 -9.36 6.49 7.32
N ARG A 112 -9.06 7.75 7.57
CA ARG A 112 -7.97 8.43 6.86
C ARG A 112 -6.65 7.99 7.45
N TYR A 113 -5.58 8.03 6.66
CA TYR A 113 -4.24 7.74 7.16
C TYR A 113 -3.38 9.00 7.20
N MET A 114 -2.48 9.02 8.17
CA MET A 114 -1.38 9.98 8.28
C MET A 114 -0.08 9.20 8.44
N ILE A 115 0.91 9.51 7.62
CA ILE A 115 2.20 8.83 7.62
C ILE A 115 3.28 9.87 7.81
N ASP A 116 4.20 9.60 8.72
CA ASP A 116 5.38 10.42 8.92
C ASP A 116 6.53 9.90 8.04
N LEU A 117 6.99 10.68 7.05
CA LEU A 117 8.01 10.23 6.10
C LEU A 117 9.19 11.21 6.04
N PRO A 118 10.44 10.71 6.02
CA PRO A 118 11.57 11.58 5.75
C PRO A 118 11.53 12.10 4.31
N HIS A 119 12.26 13.17 4.01
CA HIS A 119 12.35 13.67 2.63
C HIS A 119 12.89 12.59 1.66
N GLY A 120 12.27 12.46 0.49
CA GLY A 120 12.69 11.50 -0.52
C GLY A 120 11.64 11.23 -1.59
N LEU A 121 11.99 10.32 -2.51
CA LEU A 121 11.11 9.84 -3.56
C LEU A 121 10.49 8.50 -3.15
N TYR A 122 9.17 8.44 -3.15
CA TYR A 122 8.39 7.31 -2.63
C TYR A 122 7.43 6.75 -3.66
N PHE A 123 7.20 5.46 -3.59
CA PHE A 123 6.08 4.79 -4.23
C PHE A 123 5.10 4.30 -3.16
N PHE A 124 3.81 4.36 -3.47
CA PHE A 124 2.73 3.97 -2.56
C PHE A 124 1.84 2.96 -3.26
N PHE A 125 1.49 1.88 -2.55
CA PHE A 125 0.57 0.85 -3.00
C PHE A 125 -0.29 0.42 -1.83
N ALA A 126 -1.58 0.16 -2.07
CA ALA A 126 -2.40 -0.54 -1.09
C ALA A 126 -2.91 -1.88 -1.65
N PHE A 127 -3.21 -2.84 -0.79
CA PHE A 127 -3.66 -4.17 -1.16
C PHE A 127 -4.84 -4.56 -0.29
N ILE A 128 -5.96 -4.97 -0.91
CA ILE A 128 -7.05 -5.66 -0.22
C ILE A 128 -6.81 -7.15 -0.35
N LEU A 129 -6.69 -7.81 0.79
CA LEU A 129 -6.20 -9.17 0.94
C LEU A 129 -7.23 -10.06 1.64
N ASP A 130 -7.16 -11.37 1.39
CA ASP A 130 -7.89 -12.37 2.18
C ASP A 130 -7.34 -12.44 3.60
N ALA A 131 -8.15 -12.07 4.59
CA ALA A 131 -7.78 -12.15 6.00
C ALA A 131 -7.69 -13.59 6.52
N GLY A 132 -8.31 -14.54 5.82
CA GLY A 132 -8.39 -15.95 6.20
C GLY A 132 -7.20 -16.81 5.75
N ALA A 133 -6.26 -16.24 4.99
CA ALA A 133 -5.05 -16.94 4.58
C ALA A 133 -4.16 -17.28 5.78
N GLU A 134 -3.51 -18.45 5.75
CA GLU A 134 -2.60 -18.89 6.82
C GLU A 134 -1.39 -17.94 6.93
N ASP A 135 -0.85 -17.55 5.78
CA ASP A 135 0.32 -16.69 5.66
C ASP A 135 0.06 -15.52 4.70
N LEU A 136 0.75 -14.39 4.91
CA LEU A 136 0.61 -13.19 4.08
C LEU A 136 0.88 -13.50 2.60
N LEU A 137 1.95 -14.26 2.29
CA LEU A 137 2.38 -14.51 0.91
C LEU A 137 1.41 -15.41 0.12
N ASP A 138 0.59 -16.18 0.82
CA ASP A 138 -0.44 -17.04 0.25
C ASP A 138 -1.82 -16.36 0.21
N SER A 139 -1.91 -15.11 0.67
CA SER A 139 -3.15 -14.35 0.63
C SER A 139 -3.52 -13.91 -0.79
N LYS A 140 -4.82 -14.03 -1.10
CA LYS A 140 -5.39 -13.54 -2.36
C LYS A 140 -5.47 -12.02 -2.35
N ILE A 141 -4.93 -11.40 -3.40
CA ILE A 141 -5.06 -9.98 -3.71
C ILE A 141 -6.37 -9.78 -4.47
N TYR A 142 -7.31 -9.08 -3.84
CA TYR A 142 -8.61 -8.74 -4.44
C TYR A 142 -8.59 -7.38 -5.14
N ALA A 143 -7.85 -6.42 -4.60
CA ALA A 143 -7.74 -5.10 -5.19
C ALA A 143 -6.40 -4.44 -4.86
N VAL A 144 -5.97 -3.55 -5.75
CA VAL A 144 -4.75 -2.76 -5.60
C VAL A 144 -5.11 -1.28 -5.58
N GLY A 145 -4.59 -0.57 -4.58
CA GLY A 145 -4.66 0.87 -4.44
C GLY A 145 -3.48 1.55 -5.07
N LEU A 146 -3.74 2.51 -5.96
CA LEU A 146 -2.70 3.26 -6.67
C LEU A 146 -2.89 4.77 -6.46
N PRO A 147 -1.81 5.57 -6.45
CA PRO A 147 -1.93 7.01 -6.27
C PRO A 147 -2.78 7.65 -7.36
N CYS A 148 -3.56 8.65 -7.00
CA CYS A 148 -4.25 9.47 -7.99
C CYS A 148 -3.36 10.62 -8.51
N LYS A 149 -3.55 10.97 -9.79
CA LYS A 149 -2.97 12.18 -10.41
C LYS A 149 -3.38 13.49 -9.74
N GLU A 150 -4.54 13.54 -9.09
CA GLU A 150 -5.10 14.77 -8.49
C GLU A 150 -5.67 14.53 -7.08
N ASN A 151 -5.94 15.61 -6.35
CA ASN A 151 -6.47 15.55 -4.99
C ASN A 151 -7.98 15.20 -5.05
N LEU A 152 -8.31 13.92 -4.91
CA LEU A 152 -9.65 13.39 -5.14
C LEU A 152 -10.63 13.75 -4.02
N ASN A 153 -11.33 14.87 -4.19
CA ASN A 153 -12.64 15.13 -3.58
C ASN A 153 -13.63 15.54 -4.69
N HIS A 154 -13.63 14.82 -5.82
CA HIS A 154 -14.39 15.18 -7.02
C HIS A 154 -15.47 14.14 -7.35
N PRO A 155 -16.76 14.48 -7.22
CA PRO A 155 -17.89 13.59 -7.55
C PRO A 155 -17.88 13.06 -8.99
N GLU A 156 -17.22 13.77 -9.90
CA GLU A 156 -17.13 13.40 -11.32
C GLU A 156 -16.33 12.11 -11.55
N LEU A 157 -15.41 11.77 -10.65
CA LEU A 157 -14.64 10.52 -10.72
C LEU A 157 -15.43 9.31 -10.22
N GLU A 158 -16.32 9.52 -9.24
CA GLU A 158 -17.28 8.50 -8.82
C GLU A 158 -18.21 8.14 -9.98
N ILE A 159 -18.73 9.14 -10.68
CA ILE A 159 -19.55 8.95 -11.89
C ILE A 159 -18.73 8.29 -13.01
N SER A 160 -17.51 8.76 -13.29
CA SER A 160 -16.66 8.19 -14.33
C SER A 160 -16.27 6.74 -14.02
N TYR A 161 -16.06 6.37 -12.76
CA TYR A 161 -15.82 4.98 -12.36
C TYR A 161 -17.03 4.10 -12.67
N LEU A 162 -18.22 4.55 -12.24
CA LEU A 162 -19.47 3.81 -12.43
C LEU A 162 -19.80 3.62 -13.91
N GLU A 163 -19.47 4.61 -14.74
CA GLU A 163 -19.78 4.59 -16.17
C GLU A 163 -18.70 3.91 -17.02
N TYR A 164 -17.40 4.05 -16.68
CA TYR A 164 -16.28 3.56 -17.51
C TYR A 164 -15.10 3.01 -16.68
N PRO A 165 -15.21 1.78 -16.13
CA PRO A 165 -14.13 1.17 -15.34
C PRO A 165 -12.79 1.01 -16.08
N VAL A 166 -12.81 0.97 -17.41
CA VAL A 166 -11.60 0.80 -18.25
C VAL A 166 -10.76 2.09 -18.30
N ASP A 167 -11.40 3.24 -18.15
CA ASP A 167 -10.75 4.56 -18.20
C ASP A 167 -10.14 4.95 -16.85
N ILE A 168 -10.32 4.13 -15.81
CA ILE A 168 -9.85 4.43 -14.46
C ILE A 168 -8.31 4.57 -14.38
N LEU A 169 -7.60 3.83 -15.23
CA LEU A 169 -6.14 3.90 -15.32
C LEU A 169 -5.67 5.29 -15.79
N GLU A 170 -6.54 6.07 -16.44
CA GLU A 170 -6.25 7.45 -16.81
C GLU A 170 -6.13 8.38 -15.60
N PHE A 171 -6.69 8.00 -14.45
CA PHE A 171 -6.65 8.80 -13.21
C PHE A 171 -5.58 8.34 -12.22
N VAL A 172 -4.91 7.22 -12.52
CA VAL A 172 -3.81 6.69 -11.72
C VAL A 172 -2.48 7.33 -12.10
N ASP A 173 -1.72 7.79 -11.10
CA ASP A 173 -0.33 8.19 -11.25
C ASP A 173 0.61 7.19 -10.60
N LEU A 174 1.39 6.47 -11.41
CA LEU A 174 2.42 5.56 -10.91
C LEU A 174 3.78 6.24 -10.72
N ALA A 175 3.87 7.56 -10.96
CA ALA A 175 5.08 8.30 -10.70
C ALA A 175 5.39 8.31 -9.20
N PRO A 176 6.68 8.21 -8.82
CA PRO A 176 7.06 8.36 -7.43
C PRO A 176 6.78 9.78 -6.95
N VAL A 177 6.27 9.88 -5.72
CA VAL A 177 5.96 11.15 -5.04
C VAL A 177 7.23 11.68 -4.39
N ASP A 178 7.57 12.94 -4.67
CA ASP A 178 8.71 13.63 -4.07
C ASP A 178 8.29 14.37 -2.80
N ILE A 179 8.56 13.75 -1.65
CA ILE A 179 8.38 14.32 -0.32
C ILE A 179 9.58 15.21 -0.02
N LYS A 180 9.34 16.51 0.10
CA LYS A 180 10.35 17.55 0.31
C LYS A 180 9.85 18.55 1.34
N GLY A 181 10.71 19.46 1.77
CA GLY A 181 10.30 20.49 2.74
C GLY A 181 9.14 21.36 2.24
N GLY A 182 8.22 21.66 3.15
CA GLY A 182 7.10 22.58 2.93
C GLY A 182 5.73 21.91 2.82
N GLY A 183 5.53 20.77 3.50
CA GLY A 183 4.23 20.09 3.59
C GLY A 183 3.14 20.91 4.29
N PRO A 184 1.97 20.31 4.57
CA PRO A 184 1.66 18.87 4.46
C PRO A 184 1.40 18.40 3.02
N PHE A 185 1.57 17.09 2.79
CA PHE A 185 1.28 16.42 1.52
C PHE A 185 -0.07 15.69 1.60
N TYR A 186 -0.83 15.69 0.50
CA TYR A 186 -2.09 14.97 0.38
C TYR A 186 -1.99 13.95 -0.76
N LEU A 187 -2.29 12.70 -0.46
CA LEU A 187 -2.17 11.57 -1.38
C LEU A 187 -3.34 10.62 -1.18
N ASN A 188 -4.29 10.62 -2.12
CA ASN A 188 -5.39 9.66 -2.12
C ASN A 188 -5.04 8.46 -3.01
N LEU A 189 -5.45 7.26 -2.57
CA LEU A 189 -5.31 6.03 -3.35
C LEU A 189 -6.66 5.64 -3.94
N ILE A 190 -6.67 5.32 -5.24
CA ILE A 190 -7.82 4.74 -5.92
C ILE A 190 -7.70 3.23 -5.83
N MET A 191 -8.69 2.57 -5.25
CA MET A 191 -8.74 1.11 -5.17
C MET A 191 -9.35 0.53 -6.44
N ILE A 192 -8.65 -0.43 -7.04
CA ILE A 192 -9.03 -1.06 -8.31
C ILE A 192 -9.03 -2.57 -8.11
N ASP A 193 -10.11 -3.22 -8.52
CA ASP A 193 -10.21 -4.68 -8.59
C ASP A 193 -9.01 -5.26 -9.34
N ALA A 194 -8.29 -6.20 -8.72
CA ALA A 194 -7.09 -6.79 -9.26
C ALA A 194 -7.36 -7.47 -10.62
N GLU A 195 -8.54 -8.07 -10.81
CA GLU A 195 -8.92 -8.71 -12.08
C GLU A 195 -9.07 -7.72 -13.24
N LYS A 196 -9.27 -6.43 -12.94
CA LYS A 196 -9.38 -5.36 -13.94
C LYS A 196 -8.03 -4.74 -14.29
N ILE A 197 -6.96 -5.06 -13.55
CA ILE A 197 -5.61 -4.58 -13.84
C ILE A 197 -4.91 -5.63 -14.72
N PRO A 198 -4.54 -5.30 -15.97
CA PRO A 198 -3.79 -6.23 -16.82
C PRO A 198 -2.48 -6.66 -16.14
N ASP A 199 -2.18 -7.95 -16.21
CA ASP A 199 -0.96 -8.56 -15.67
C ASP A 199 -0.77 -8.37 -14.14
N CYS A 200 -1.85 -8.10 -13.40
CA CYS A 200 -1.83 -8.15 -11.94
C CYS A 200 -2.05 -9.59 -11.47
N PRO A 201 -1.12 -10.20 -10.73
CA PRO A 201 -1.32 -11.52 -10.18
C PRO A 201 -2.27 -11.47 -8.99
N THR A 202 -2.78 -12.66 -8.71
CA THR A 202 -3.83 -12.89 -7.73
C THR A 202 -3.24 -13.26 -6.37
N LEU A 203 -1.98 -13.70 -6.32
CA LEU A 203 -1.26 -14.03 -5.08
C LEU A 203 0.08 -13.29 -5.03
N PHE A 204 0.56 -12.96 -3.84
CA PHE A 204 1.92 -12.41 -3.70
C PHE A 204 2.99 -13.40 -4.14
N SER A 205 2.78 -14.71 -3.91
CA SER A 205 3.70 -15.78 -4.28
C SER A 205 3.87 -15.96 -5.79
N GLU A 206 2.89 -15.57 -6.62
CA GLU A 206 2.99 -15.62 -8.08
C GLU A 206 4.09 -14.68 -8.61
N PHE A 207 4.30 -13.53 -7.98
CA PHE A 207 5.39 -12.61 -8.30
C PHE A 207 6.77 -13.13 -7.90
N LEU A 208 6.86 -14.10 -6.98
CA LEU A 208 8.15 -14.69 -6.59
C LEU A 208 8.68 -15.64 -7.66
N GLN A 209 7.79 -16.23 -8.46
CA GLN A 209 8.15 -17.22 -9.49
C GLN A 209 8.65 -16.57 -10.78
N GLU A 210 8.23 -15.34 -11.10
CA GLU A 210 8.65 -14.66 -12.34
C GLU A 210 10.17 -14.43 -12.42
N ASP A 211 10.86 -14.31 -11.27
CA ASP A 211 12.32 -14.15 -11.18
C ASP A 211 13.09 -15.48 -11.05
N GLU A 212 12.42 -16.63 -10.85
CA GLU A 212 13.08 -17.95 -10.84
C GLU A 212 13.45 -18.46 -12.25
N VAL A 213 13.12 -17.71 -13.30
CA VAL A 213 13.64 -17.95 -14.65
C VAL A 213 15.09 -17.42 -14.75
N LEU A 214 16.01 -18.19 -14.17
CA LEU A 214 17.46 -18.04 -14.27
C LEU A 214 18.02 -18.51 -15.63
N PRO A 215 19.32 -18.26 -15.87
CA PRO A 215 19.88 -17.28 -16.80
C PRO A 215 19.84 -17.74 -18.27
N SER A 216 20.00 -16.80 -19.21
CA SER A 216 20.33 -17.13 -20.59
C SER A 216 21.62 -17.98 -20.64
N LEU A 217 21.47 -19.25 -21.02
CA LEU A 217 22.53 -20.16 -21.45
C LEU A 217 23.22 -19.65 -22.73
#